data_AF-A0A938KRA3-F1
#
_entry.id   AF-A0A938KRA3-F1
#
_cell.length_a   1.000
_cell.length_b   1.000
_cell.length_c   1.000
_cell.angle_alpha   90.00
_cell.angle_beta   90.00
_cell.angle_gamma   90.00
#
_symmetry.space_group_name_H-M   'P 1'
#
loop_
_entity.id
_entity.type
_entity.pdbx_description
1 polymer ?
#
loop_
_entity_poly.entity_id
_entity_poly.type
_entity_poly.pdbx_seq_one_letter_code
_entity_poly.pdbx_strand_id
1 'polypeptide(L)'
;MQHYCKTIGALAAASALVAGIATAEVEYEISTGYSSMYLWRGLDLGDDLVETSLDVATEYNGLDLSAGAWYGSFDNHPYAEDNELDLYGEVAKDLGFATAGLGYIFYHRPGEGGTVDDSQELYVSLSRDLGFAQAALAYYWDLEGDNDG
;
A
#
# COMPACT_ATOMS: atom_id res chain seq x y z
N MET A 1 23.25 -6.01 26.31
CA MET A 1 22.08 -6.51 25.57
C MET A 1 21.61 -5.36 24.71
N GLN A 2 21.92 -5.38 23.43
CA GLN A 2 21.47 -4.35 22.48
C GLN A 2 20.00 -4.59 22.23
N HIS A 3 19.17 -3.61 22.61
CA HIS A 3 17.75 -3.62 22.32
C HIS A 3 17.60 -3.35 20.82
N TYR A 4 17.39 -4.40 20.04
CA TYR A 4 16.96 -4.26 18.66
C TYR A 4 15.49 -3.84 18.68
N CYS A 5 15.24 -2.53 18.60
CA CYS A 5 13.95 -2.04 18.12
C CYS A 5 13.89 -2.40 16.64
N LYS A 6 13.25 -3.53 16.31
CA LYS A 6 12.82 -3.80 14.96
C LYS A 6 11.71 -2.79 14.66
N THR A 7 12.06 -1.70 13.97
CA THR A 7 11.07 -0.86 13.33
C THR A 7 10.35 -1.75 12.33
N ILE A 8 9.09 -2.08 12.62
CA ILE A 8 8.22 -2.82 11.70
C ILE A 8 7.94 -1.85 10.55
N GLY A 9 8.67 -2.02 9.44
CA GLY A 9 8.42 -1.32 8.19
C GLY A 9 7.13 -1.86 7.60
N ALA A 10 6.02 -1.18 7.88
CA ALA A 10 4.79 -1.32 7.13
C ALA A 10 4.70 -0.05 6.26
N LEU A 11 5.25 -0.09 5.05
CA LEU A 11 5.13 1.02 4.10
C LEU A 11 4.44 0.64 2.79
N ALA A 12 4.10 -0.63 2.55
CA ALA A 12 3.43 -1.04 1.31
C ALA A 12 1.93 -0.64 1.21
N ALA A 13 1.36 0.01 2.22
CA ALA A 13 -0.03 0.52 2.13
C ALA A 13 -0.26 1.75 3.03
N ALA A 14 0.73 2.64 3.12
CA ALA A 14 0.59 3.89 3.87
C ALA A 14 -0.22 4.97 3.14
N SER A 15 -1.09 4.60 2.17
CA SER A 15 -2.13 5.52 1.68
C SER A 15 -3.06 6.00 2.81
N ALA A 16 -3.16 5.23 3.91
CA ALA A 16 -3.86 5.64 5.12
C ALA A 16 -3.21 6.84 5.86
N LEU A 17 -1.98 7.23 5.50
CA LEU A 17 -1.31 8.42 6.07
C LEU A 17 -1.56 9.71 5.26
N VAL A 18 -2.34 9.66 4.17
CA VAL A 18 -2.88 10.87 3.50
C VAL A 18 -4.23 11.24 4.13
N ALA A 19 -4.26 11.30 5.47
CA ALA A 19 -5.34 11.95 6.21
C ALA A 19 -4.96 13.41 6.57
N GLY A 20 -4.08 14.02 5.77
CA GLY A 20 -3.90 15.45 5.76
C GLY A 20 -5.05 16.07 4.99
N ILE A 21 -5.83 16.93 5.63
CA ILE A 21 -6.79 17.82 4.96
C ILE A 21 -6.07 18.44 3.76
N ALA A 22 -6.44 18.07 2.54
CA ALA A 22 -5.81 18.60 1.34
C ALA A 22 -5.84 20.13 1.41
N THR A 23 -4.67 20.75 1.53
CA THR A 23 -4.56 22.23 1.51
C THR A 23 -4.24 22.73 0.09
N ALA A 24 -3.77 21.84 -0.77
CA ALA A 24 -3.56 22.05 -2.20
C ALA A 24 -4.64 21.35 -3.02
N GLU A 25 -4.94 21.89 -4.19
CA GLU A 25 -5.92 21.31 -5.14
C GLU A 25 -5.55 19.88 -5.57
N VAL A 26 -4.25 19.58 -5.65
CA VAL A 26 -3.70 18.24 -5.90
C VAL A 26 -2.39 18.12 -5.13
N GLU A 27 -2.20 17.01 -4.44
CA GLU A 27 -1.00 16.66 -3.68
C GLU A 27 -0.26 15.52 -4.38
N TYR A 28 1.07 15.59 -4.41
CA TYR A 28 1.93 14.59 -5.01
C TYR A 28 3.02 14.19 -4.02
N GLU A 29 3.31 12.91 -3.92
CA GLU A 29 4.38 12.37 -3.09
C GLU A 29 5.23 11.40 -3.91
N ILE A 30 6.55 11.50 -3.75
CA ILE A 30 7.50 10.53 -4.30
C ILE A 30 8.33 9.98 -3.14
N SER A 31 8.41 8.66 -3.04
CA SER A 31 9.15 7.98 -1.99
C SER A 31 10.15 6.97 -2.57
N THR A 32 11.19 6.68 -1.80
CA THR A 32 12.10 5.56 -2.06
C THR A 32 12.65 5.03 -0.74
N GLY A 33 12.91 3.72 -0.69
CA GLY A 33 13.25 3.03 0.55
C GLY A 33 14.16 1.83 0.33
N TYR A 34 14.77 1.41 1.44
CA TYR A 34 15.41 0.10 1.56
C TYR A 34 15.00 -0.52 2.90
N SER A 35 14.62 -1.79 2.86
CA SER A 35 14.27 -2.60 4.02
C SER A 35 14.98 -3.94 3.92
N SER A 36 15.54 -4.42 5.05
CA SER A 36 16.22 -5.72 5.05
C SER A 36 15.28 -6.91 4.87
N MET A 37 13.97 -6.70 4.98
CA MET A 37 12.92 -7.74 4.88
C MET A 37 11.68 -7.09 4.28
N TYR A 38 11.07 -7.75 3.30
CA TYR A 38 9.81 -7.37 2.68
C TYR A 38 8.65 -7.99 3.46
N LEU A 39 8.02 -7.19 4.32
CA LEU A 39 6.82 -7.60 5.05
C LEU A 39 5.54 -7.14 4.36
N TRP A 40 4.76 -8.09 3.85
CA TRP A 40 3.44 -7.85 3.27
C TRP A 40 2.33 -8.36 4.20
N ARG A 41 1.54 -7.45 4.77
CA ARG A 41 0.42 -7.77 5.68
C ARG A 41 0.76 -8.77 6.81
N GLY A 42 2.03 -8.83 7.22
CA GLY A 42 2.54 -9.72 8.26
C GLY A 42 3.19 -11.01 7.75
N LEU A 43 3.16 -11.27 6.44
CA LEU A 43 3.93 -12.30 5.77
C LEU A 43 5.28 -11.76 5.31
N ASP A 44 6.28 -12.62 5.33
CA ASP A 44 7.63 -12.34 4.84
C ASP A 44 7.71 -12.84 3.39
N LEU A 45 7.88 -11.89 2.45
CA LEU A 45 7.91 -12.17 1.01
C LEU A 45 9.33 -12.22 0.44
N GLY A 46 10.34 -11.79 1.21
CA GLY A 46 11.72 -11.75 0.73
C GLY A 46 12.62 -10.83 1.54
N ASP A 47 13.89 -10.81 1.16
CA ASP A 47 14.94 -10.03 1.81
C ASP A 47 15.39 -8.84 0.92
N ASP A 48 16.09 -7.89 1.53
CA ASP A 48 16.81 -6.81 0.82
C ASP A 48 15.96 -5.96 -0.16
N LEU A 49 14.70 -5.70 0.20
CA LEU A 49 13.78 -4.84 -0.56
C LEU A 49 14.35 -3.44 -0.81
N VAL A 50 14.41 -3.05 -2.08
CA VAL A 50 14.57 -1.67 -2.55
C VAL A 50 13.28 -1.24 -3.25
N GLU A 51 12.76 -0.08 -2.88
CA GLU A 51 11.43 0.37 -3.35
C GLU A 51 11.40 1.84 -3.76
N THR A 52 10.41 2.18 -4.59
CA THR A 52 10.01 3.55 -4.89
C THR A 52 8.50 3.63 -5.09
N SER A 53 7.88 4.73 -4.66
CA SER A 53 6.48 5.02 -4.96
C SER A 53 6.28 6.41 -5.54
N LEU A 54 5.17 6.56 -6.27
CA LEU A 54 4.60 7.83 -6.68
C LEU A 54 3.11 7.83 -6.35
N ASP A 55 2.68 8.84 -5.62
CA ASP A 55 1.32 8.96 -5.13
C ASP A 55 0.73 10.33 -5.52
N VAL A 56 -0.56 10.35 -5.85
CA VAL A 56 -1.33 11.56 -6.13
C VAL A 56 -2.65 11.52 -5.38
N ALA A 57 -3.02 12.65 -4.77
CA ALA A 57 -4.30 12.81 -4.07
C ALA A 57 -4.97 14.15 -4.42
N THR A 58 -6.29 14.18 -4.45
CA THR A 58 -7.09 15.39 -4.69
C THR A 58 -8.49 15.25 -4.09
N GLU A 59 -9.16 16.36 -3.84
CA GLU A 59 -10.57 16.37 -3.47
C GLU A 59 -11.43 16.79 -4.68
N TYR A 60 -12.45 16.00 -5.01
CA TYR A 60 -13.43 16.35 -6.03
C TYR A 60 -14.86 16.15 -5.55
N ASN A 61 -15.63 17.23 -5.47
CA ASN A 61 -17.03 17.23 -5.01
C ASN A 61 -17.22 16.59 -3.61
N GLY A 62 -16.28 16.81 -2.69
CA GLY A 62 -16.31 16.24 -1.33
C GLY A 62 -16.10 14.71 -1.31
N LEU A 63 -15.44 14.18 -2.34
CA LEU A 63 -14.84 12.85 -2.34
C LEU A 63 -13.33 13.03 -2.42
N ASP A 64 -12.62 12.31 -1.57
CA ASP A 64 -11.17 12.21 -1.61
C ASP A 64 -10.80 11.16 -2.64
N LEU A 65 -9.97 11.53 -3.61
CA LEU A 65 -9.49 10.65 -4.66
C LEU A 65 -7.99 10.47 -4.47
N SER A 66 -7.53 9.23 -4.49
CA SER A 66 -6.09 8.92 -4.50
C SER A 66 -5.76 7.85 -5.52
N ALA A 67 -4.55 7.91 -6.06
CA ALA A 67 -3.98 6.89 -6.91
C ALA A 67 -2.47 6.86 -6.74
N GLY A 68 -1.85 5.73 -6.99
CA GLY A 68 -0.40 5.60 -6.91
C GLY A 68 0.14 4.39 -7.62
N ALA A 69 1.46 4.37 -7.70
CA ALA A 69 2.24 3.26 -8.18
C ALA A 69 3.38 3.00 -7.19
N TRP A 70 3.58 1.74 -6.83
CA TRP A 70 4.70 1.27 -6.03
C TRP A 70 5.49 0.25 -6.83
N TYR A 71 6.81 0.34 -6.81
CA TYR A 71 7.69 -0.63 -7.43
C TYR A 71 8.73 -1.11 -6.42
N GLY A 72 8.84 -2.42 -6.27
CA GLY A 72 9.79 -3.08 -5.40
C GLY A 72 10.65 -4.09 -6.13
N SER A 73 11.91 -4.20 -5.71
CA SER A 73 12.83 -5.27 -6.08
C SER A 73 13.39 -5.89 -4.82
N PHE A 74 13.34 -7.22 -4.71
CA PHE A 74 13.70 -7.95 -3.50
C PHE A 74 14.26 -9.35 -3.82
N ASP A 75 15.00 -9.91 -2.88
CA ASP A 75 15.55 -11.26 -2.98
C ASP A 75 14.54 -12.29 -2.48
N ASN A 76 14.06 -13.16 -3.36
CA ASN A 76 13.08 -14.20 -3.04
C ASN A 76 13.73 -15.60 -3.02
N HIS A 77 14.42 -15.96 -1.94
CA HIS A 77 15.18 -17.21 -1.86
C HIS A 77 14.25 -18.47 -1.84
N PRO A 78 14.50 -19.54 -2.63
CA PRO A 78 15.72 -19.85 -3.41
C PRO A 78 15.73 -19.34 -4.86
N TYR A 79 14.76 -18.52 -5.25
CA TYR A 79 14.68 -17.92 -6.57
C TYR A 79 15.62 -16.68 -6.68
N ALA A 80 15.73 -16.15 -7.91
CA ALA A 80 16.51 -14.94 -8.20
C ALA A 80 15.83 -13.68 -7.62
N GLU A 81 16.43 -12.51 -7.87
CA GLU A 81 15.81 -11.21 -7.65
C GLU A 81 14.41 -11.19 -8.29
N ASP A 82 13.40 -10.82 -7.51
CA ASP A 82 12.01 -10.68 -7.94
C ASP A 82 11.65 -9.19 -8.00
N ASN A 83 10.64 -8.86 -8.79
CA ASN A 83 10.16 -7.50 -8.95
C ASN A 83 8.64 -7.48 -8.90
N GLU A 84 8.10 -6.40 -8.34
CA GLU A 84 6.67 -6.20 -8.19
C GLU A 84 6.31 -4.75 -8.50
N LEU A 85 5.26 -4.56 -9.29
CA LEU A 85 4.65 -3.26 -9.58
C LEU A 85 3.20 -3.29 -9.12
N ASP A 86 2.87 -2.42 -8.18
CA ASP A 86 1.52 -2.27 -7.67
C ASP A 86 0.92 -0.97 -8.20
N LEU A 87 -0.26 -1.06 -8.80
CA LEU A 87 -1.06 0.08 -9.22
C LEU A 87 -2.32 0.13 -8.38
N TYR A 88 -2.55 1.23 -7.68
CA TYR A 88 -3.68 1.34 -6.77
C TYR A 88 -4.42 2.67 -6.89
N GLY A 89 -5.67 2.66 -6.46
CA GLY A 89 -6.45 3.88 -6.28
C GLY A 89 -7.63 3.70 -5.34
N GLU A 90 -8.04 4.80 -4.72
CA GLU A 90 -9.12 4.83 -3.73
C GLU A 90 -10.02 6.05 -3.95
N VAL A 91 -11.31 5.83 -3.71
CA VAL A 91 -12.29 6.90 -3.44
C VAL A 91 -12.67 6.81 -1.96
N ALA A 92 -12.51 7.91 -1.24
CA ALA A 92 -12.91 8.01 0.15
C ALA A 92 -13.87 9.19 0.40
N LYS A 93 -14.58 9.11 1.53
CA LYS A 93 -15.48 10.15 1.98
C LYS A 93 -15.53 10.23 3.49
N ASP A 94 -15.37 11.43 4.03
CA ASP A 94 -15.70 11.72 5.43
C ASP A 94 -17.23 11.72 5.64
N LEU A 95 -17.71 10.77 6.45
CA LEU A 95 -19.11 10.63 6.85
C LEU A 95 -19.42 11.38 8.16
N GLY A 96 -18.46 12.13 8.70
CA GLY A 96 -18.51 12.89 9.95
C GLY A 96 -18.25 12.04 11.20
N PHE A 97 -18.60 10.75 11.18
CA PHE A 97 -18.27 9.82 12.26
C PHE A 97 -17.07 8.92 11.93
N ALA A 98 -16.70 8.80 10.66
CA ALA A 98 -15.58 8.03 10.16
C ALA A 98 -15.38 8.40 8.68
N THR A 99 -14.18 8.16 8.17
CA THR A 99 -13.91 8.16 6.73
C THR A 99 -14.07 6.75 6.21
N ALA A 100 -14.86 6.57 5.16
CA ALA A 100 -15.04 5.30 4.48
C ALA A 100 -14.43 5.36 3.09
N GLY A 101 -13.70 4.31 2.69
CA GLY A 101 -13.05 4.20 1.40
C GLY A 101 -13.41 2.93 0.65
N LEU A 102 -13.36 3.01 -0.68
CA LEU A 102 -13.40 1.88 -1.60
C LEU A 102 -12.21 2.03 -2.54
N GLY A 103 -11.36 1.02 -2.57
CA GLY A 103 -10.17 1.02 -3.40
C GLY A 103 -9.99 -0.27 -4.19
N TYR A 104 -9.03 -0.19 -5.10
CA TYR A 104 -8.63 -1.27 -6.00
C TYR A 104 -7.11 -1.30 -6.09
N ILE A 105 -6.55 -2.50 -6.17
CA ILE A 105 -5.12 -2.73 -6.35
C ILE A 105 -4.93 -3.77 -7.46
N PHE A 106 -3.99 -3.49 -8.34
CA PHE A 106 -3.48 -4.43 -9.34
C PHE A 106 -2.00 -4.68 -9.06
N TYR A 107 -1.66 -5.94 -8.86
CA TYR A 107 -0.30 -6.42 -8.60
C TYR A 107 0.23 -7.04 -9.88
N HIS A 108 1.29 -6.46 -10.42
CA HIS A 108 1.99 -6.98 -11.57
C HIS A 108 3.34 -7.54 -11.12
N ARG A 109 3.53 -8.84 -11.30
CA ARG A 109 4.78 -9.53 -10.96
C ARG A 109 5.51 -9.96 -12.23
N PRO A 110 6.36 -9.10 -12.81
CA PRO A 110 7.12 -9.43 -14.02
C PRO A 110 8.20 -10.48 -13.71
N GLY A 111 7.82 -11.75 -13.62
CA GLY A 111 8.76 -12.84 -13.40
C GLY A 111 9.64 -13.12 -14.62
N GLU A 112 10.89 -13.56 -14.39
CA GLU A 112 11.67 -14.23 -15.44
C GLU A 112 11.01 -15.57 -15.80
N GLY A 113 10.29 -15.60 -16.93
CA GLY A 113 9.72 -16.83 -17.50
C GLY A 113 8.19 -16.97 -17.46
N GLY A 114 7.46 -15.92 -17.06
CA GLY A 114 5.99 -15.85 -17.21
C GLY A 114 5.20 -16.89 -16.41
N THR A 115 5.65 -17.20 -15.19
CA THR A 115 5.03 -18.21 -14.31
C THR A 115 4.40 -17.65 -13.04
N VAL A 116 4.45 -16.33 -12.84
CA VAL A 116 3.72 -15.65 -11.76
C VAL A 116 2.55 -14.91 -12.41
N ASP A 117 1.33 -15.24 -11.99
CA ASP A 117 0.12 -14.58 -12.49
C ASP A 117 -0.06 -13.24 -11.75
N ASP A 118 -0.50 -12.23 -12.50
CA ASP A 118 -0.92 -10.95 -11.91
C ASP A 118 -2.13 -11.16 -11.00
N SER A 119 -2.26 -10.36 -9.94
CA SER A 119 -3.40 -10.41 -9.02
C SER A 119 -4.13 -9.07 -8.91
N GLN A 120 -5.39 -9.12 -8.51
CA GLN A 120 -6.27 -7.97 -8.41
C GLN A 120 -7.08 -8.04 -7.12
N GLU A 121 -7.16 -6.94 -6.41
CA GLU A 121 -7.93 -6.83 -5.16
C GLU A 121 -8.86 -5.63 -5.19
N LEU A 122 -10.06 -5.80 -4.63
CA LEU A 122 -10.86 -4.70 -4.14
C LEU A 122 -10.72 -4.62 -2.63
N TYR A 123 -10.78 -3.42 -2.08
CA TYR A 123 -10.81 -3.26 -0.64
C TYR A 123 -11.77 -2.17 -0.18
N VAL A 124 -12.29 -2.37 1.02
CA VAL A 124 -13.06 -1.35 1.74
C VAL A 124 -12.30 -0.95 2.99
N SER A 125 -12.26 0.34 3.27
CA SER A 125 -11.57 0.91 4.42
C SER A 125 -12.54 1.73 5.28
N LEU A 126 -12.27 1.74 6.58
CA LEU A 126 -12.92 2.62 7.54
C LEU A 126 -11.87 3.16 8.50
N SER A 127 -11.75 4.47 8.61
CA SER A 127 -10.81 5.12 9.51
C SER A 127 -11.48 6.21 10.36
N ARG A 128 -10.92 6.45 11.54
CA ARG A 128 -11.38 7.49 12.45
C ARG A 128 -10.23 8.02 13.30
N ASP A 129 -10.10 9.34 13.33
CA ASP A 129 -9.28 10.02 14.33
C ASP A 129 -10.06 10.14 15.66
N LEU A 130 -9.46 9.61 16.73
CA LEU A 130 -9.99 9.65 18.10
C LEU A 130 -9.34 10.77 18.93
N GLY A 131 -8.47 11.58 18.34
CA GLY A 131 -7.71 12.68 18.93
C GLY A 131 -6.46 12.25 19.69
N PHE A 132 -6.48 11.07 20.33
CA PHE A 132 -5.31 10.47 20.99
C PHE A 132 -4.72 9.28 20.23
N ALA A 133 -5.44 8.80 19.22
CA ALA A 133 -5.07 7.66 18.39
C ALA A 133 -5.83 7.73 17.06
N GLN A 134 -5.25 7.15 16.03
CA GLN A 134 -5.92 6.88 14.77
C GLN A 134 -6.34 5.40 14.75
N ALA A 135 -7.62 5.14 14.48
CA ALA A 135 -8.13 3.79 14.29
C ALA A 135 -8.44 3.58 12.81
N ALA A 136 -8.03 2.45 12.26
CA ALA A 136 -8.33 2.07 10.88
C ALA A 136 -8.61 0.57 10.78
N LEU A 137 -9.48 0.20 9.85
CA LEU A 137 -9.80 -1.17 9.46
C LEU A 137 -9.89 -1.21 7.94
N ALA A 138 -9.32 -2.24 7.32
CA ALA A 138 -9.50 -2.53 5.92
C ALA A 138 -9.86 -4.01 5.74
N TYR A 139 -10.66 -4.30 4.70
CA TYR A 139 -10.98 -5.65 4.27
C TYR A 139 -10.72 -5.76 2.77
N TYR A 140 -9.97 -6.77 2.36
CA TYR A 140 -9.52 -7.01 1.00
C TYR A 140 -10.26 -8.22 0.42
N TRP A 141 -10.51 -8.19 -0.88
CA TRP A 141 -11.18 -9.24 -1.63
C TRP A 141 -10.43 -9.47 -2.94
N ASP A 142 -9.91 -10.68 -3.12
CA ASP A 142 -9.26 -11.11 -4.37
C ASP A 142 -10.27 -11.29 -5.51
N LEU A 143 -10.09 -10.51 -6.57
CA LEU A 143 -10.85 -10.62 -7.81
C LEU A 143 -10.25 -11.65 -8.76
N GLU A 144 -8.93 -11.69 -8.84
CA GLU A 144 -8.14 -12.58 -9.70
C GLU A 144 -6.78 -12.83 -9.03
N GLY A 145 -6.27 -14.05 -9.18
CA GLY A 145 -5.05 -14.48 -8.49
C GLY A 145 -5.27 -14.66 -6.98
N ASP A 146 -4.19 -15.02 -6.30
CA ASP A 146 -4.08 -15.00 -4.84
C ASP A 146 -2.90 -14.09 -4.52
N ASN A 147 -3.08 -13.17 -3.57
CA ASN A 147 -2.03 -12.25 -3.13
C ASN A 147 -1.58 -12.51 -1.69
N ASP A 148 -1.76 -13.75 -1.23
CA ASP A 148 -1.35 -14.24 0.08
C ASP A 148 -1.96 -13.41 1.23
N GLY A 149 -3.19 -12.91 1.07
CA GLY A 149 -3.85 -11.95 1.99
C GLY A 149 -5.30 -12.27 2.32
#